data_AF-A8T3M3-F1
#
_entry.id   AF-A8T3M3-F1
#
_cell.length_a   1.000
_cell.length_b   1.000
_cell.length_c   1.000
_cell.angle_alpha   90.00
_cell.angle_beta   90.00
_cell.angle_gamma   90.00
#
_symmetry.space_group_name_H-M   'P 1'
#
loop_
_entity.id
_entity.type
_entity.pdbx_description
1 polymer ?
#
loop_
_entity_poly.entity_id
_entity_poly.type
_entity_poly.pdbx_seq_one_letter_code
_entity_poly.pdbx_strand_id
1 'polypeptide(L)'
;MKLTALLLLVVLFPTTVTAGSLICSGKVEQVAYHGNNKLMIKLSSMNKAVFFCDPGSDWRVTGEPNRVMSPDTCKAVFSIFLSARSTGETINRVHFDGDDVPKNCSSFESWKNVFIRYVNY
;
A
#
# COMPACT_ATOMS: atom_id res chain seq x y z
N MET A 1 -31.79 50.84 6.64
CA MET A 1 -30.59 50.01 6.88
C MET A 1 -31.03 48.69 7.51
N LYS A 2 -31.05 47.59 6.76
CA LYS A 2 -31.18 46.22 7.29
C LYS A 2 -30.23 45.33 6.48
N LEU A 3 -28.96 45.33 6.88
CA LEU A 3 -28.01 44.26 6.58
C LEU A 3 -28.21 43.19 7.66
N THR A 4 -28.19 41.91 7.26
CA THR A 4 -28.12 40.62 7.99
C THR A 4 -29.30 39.74 7.60
N ALA A 5 -29.16 38.53 7.09
CA ALA A 5 -28.03 37.61 7.07
C ALA A 5 -28.11 36.75 5.80
N LEU A 6 -27.03 36.73 5.02
CA LEU A 6 -26.87 35.79 3.91
C LEU A 6 -26.46 34.44 4.53
N LEU A 7 -27.41 33.50 4.61
CA LEU A 7 -27.19 32.15 5.11
C LEU A 7 -26.22 31.44 4.14
N LEU A 8 -24.95 31.30 4.53
CA LEU A 8 -23.97 30.47 3.82
C LEU A 8 -24.36 29.00 4.01
N LEU A 9 -25.21 28.48 3.11
CA LEU A 9 -25.47 27.05 2.98
C LEU A 9 -24.27 26.42 2.27
N VAL A 10 -23.21 26.13 3.03
CA VAL A 10 -22.05 25.37 2.53
C VAL A 10 -22.54 23.94 2.28
N VAL A 11 -22.83 23.65 1.02
CA VAL A 11 -23.20 22.30 0.57
C VAL A 11 -21.96 21.42 0.70
N LEU A 12 -21.91 20.61 1.76
CA LEU A 12 -20.95 19.52 1.92
C LEU A 12 -21.31 18.42 0.92
N PHE A 13 -20.85 18.57 -0.33
CA PHE A 13 -20.87 17.47 -1.28
C PHE A 13 -19.86 16.41 -0.81
N PRO A 14 -20.27 15.15 -0.56
CA PRO A 14 -19.33 14.10 -0.22
C PRO A 14 -18.44 13.84 -1.44
N THR A 15 -17.15 14.15 -1.33
CA THR A 15 -16.16 13.72 -2.32
C THR A 15 -15.93 12.22 -2.11
N THR A 16 -16.26 11.41 -3.10
CA THR A 16 -15.88 9.99 -3.09
C THR A 16 -14.39 9.90 -3.40
N VAL A 17 -13.56 9.83 -2.37
CA VAL A 17 -12.16 9.45 -2.52
C VAL A 17 -12.13 7.94 -2.72
N THR A 18 -11.73 7.50 -3.92
CA THR A 18 -11.50 6.09 -4.22
C THR A 18 -10.09 5.72 -3.81
N ALA A 19 -9.92 4.68 -3.00
CA ALA A 19 -8.62 4.11 -2.68
C ALA A 19 -7.85 3.76 -3.96
N GLY A 20 -6.53 3.91 -3.94
CA GLY A 20 -5.69 3.51 -5.05
C GLY A 20 -5.67 1.99 -5.21
N SER A 21 -5.58 1.52 -6.45
CA SER A 21 -5.40 0.11 -6.80
C SER A 21 -4.43 0.05 -7.97
N LEU A 22 -3.26 -0.54 -7.75
CA LEU A 22 -2.15 -0.54 -8.69
C LEU A 22 -1.48 -1.92 -8.75
N ILE A 23 -1.16 -2.35 -9.97
CA ILE A 23 -0.39 -3.58 -10.20
C ILE A 23 1.02 -3.19 -10.63
N CYS A 24 2.01 -3.74 -9.93
CA CYS A 24 3.42 -3.59 -10.27
C CYS A 24 4.08 -4.95 -10.52
N SER A 25 5.17 -4.95 -11.29
CA SER A 25 6.01 -6.11 -11.57
C SER A 25 7.49 -5.72 -11.50
N GLY A 26 8.39 -6.68 -11.44
CA GLY A 26 9.83 -6.43 -11.43
C GLY A 26 10.57 -7.28 -10.42
N LYS A 27 11.89 -7.10 -10.34
CA LYS A 27 12.73 -7.81 -9.37
C LYS A 27 12.58 -7.18 -8.00
N VAL A 28 12.71 -7.98 -6.95
CA VAL A 28 12.75 -7.47 -5.57
C VAL A 28 14.11 -6.81 -5.32
N GLU A 29 14.16 -5.48 -5.36
CA GLU A 29 15.37 -4.71 -5.05
C GLU A 29 15.59 -4.60 -3.54
N GLN A 30 14.51 -4.39 -2.78
CA GLN A 30 14.55 -4.30 -1.33
C GLN A 30 13.39 -5.07 -0.72
N VAL A 31 13.69 -5.89 0.28
CA VAL A 31 12.73 -6.51 1.19
C VAL A 31 13.35 -6.43 2.57
N ALA A 32 12.63 -5.92 3.56
CA ALA A 32 13.22 -5.58 4.86
C ALA A 32 12.22 -5.69 6.01
N TYR A 33 12.75 -5.91 7.21
CA TYR A 33 12.05 -5.73 8.48
C TYR A 33 12.48 -4.38 9.06
N HIS A 34 11.55 -3.45 9.19
CA HIS A 34 11.82 -2.11 9.69
C HIS A 34 11.67 -2.05 11.21
N GLY A 35 12.40 -1.16 11.88
CA GLY A 35 12.47 -1.07 13.36
C GLY A 35 11.17 -0.69 14.07
N ASN A 36 10.07 -0.47 13.34
CA ASN A 36 8.72 -0.27 13.87
C ASN A 36 7.84 -1.53 13.71
N ASN A 37 8.45 -2.70 13.58
CA ASN A 37 7.80 -3.99 13.39
C ASN A 37 7.02 -4.15 12.07
N LYS A 38 7.33 -3.33 11.05
CA LYS A 38 6.69 -3.42 9.73
C LYS A 38 7.62 -4.02 8.69
N LEU A 39 7.06 -4.77 7.75
CA LEU A 39 7.79 -5.29 6.60
C LEU A 39 7.68 -4.33 5.41
N MET A 40 8.77 -4.21 4.67
CA MET A 40 8.91 -3.31 3.53
C MET A 40 9.26 -4.06 2.24
N ILE A 41 8.81 -3.52 1.11
CA ILE A 41 9.14 -4.00 -0.24
C ILE A 41 9.45 -2.84 -1.18
N LYS A 42 10.40 -3.05 -2.09
CA LYS A 42 10.66 -2.23 -3.28
C LYS A 42 10.95 -3.15 -4.46
N LEU A 43 10.11 -3.08 -5.48
CA LEU A 43 10.37 -3.70 -6.77
C LEU A 43 11.23 -2.77 -7.65
N SER A 44 11.87 -3.31 -8.67
CA SER A 44 12.67 -2.53 -9.63
C SER A 44 11.85 -1.52 -10.45
N SER A 45 10.52 -1.71 -10.55
CA SER A 45 9.60 -0.74 -11.13
C SER A 45 9.23 0.41 -10.19
N MET A 46 9.67 0.34 -8.92
CA MET A 46 9.30 1.30 -7.88
C MET A 46 10.43 2.30 -7.59
N ASN A 47 10.04 3.55 -7.34
CA ASN A 47 10.97 4.61 -6.96
C ASN A 47 11.33 4.57 -5.45
N LYS A 48 10.42 4.11 -4.60
CA LYS A 48 10.54 4.08 -3.13
C LYS A 48 10.05 2.77 -2.54
N ALA A 49 10.58 2.40 -1.37
CA ALA A 49 10.10 1.26 -0.59
C ALA A 49 8.85 1.65 0.21
N VAL A 50 7.92 0.71 0.37
CA VAL A 50 6.65 0.90 1.10
C VAL A 50 6.44 -0.19 2.14
N PHE A 51 5.69 0.13 3.20
CA PHE A 51 5.26 -0.84 4.20
C PHE A 51 4.07 -1.64 3.70
N PHE A 52 4.10 -2.97 3.82
CA PHE A 52 3.01 -3.81 3.32
C PHE A 52 2.35 -4.71 4.37
N CYS A 53 2.98 -4.96 5.53
CA CYS A 53 2.35 -5.63 6.67
C CYS A 53 3.15 -5.53 7.97
N ASP A 54 2.57 -6.00 9.06
CA ASP A 54 3.19 -6.26 10.37
C ASP A 54 3.13 -7.78 10.65
N PRO A 55 4.25 -8.47 10.93
CA PRO A 55 4.26 -9.91 11.16
C PRO A 55 3.85 -10.32 12.58
N GLY A 56 3.57 -9.36 13.47
CA GLY A 56 3.12 -9.56 14.84
C GLY A 56 1.68 -9.11 15.10
N SER A 57 1.03 -8.41 14.16
CA SER A 57 -0.34 -7.92 14.32
C SER A 57 -1.15 -7.91 13.01
N ASP A 58 -2.47 -7.78 13.13
CA ASP A 58 -3.35 -7.64 11.97
C ASP A 58 -3.05 -6.33 11.24
N TRP A 59 -2.76 -6.43 9.94
CA TRP A 59 -2.48 -5.27 9.11
C TRP A 59 -3.73 -4.78 8.38
N ARG A 60 -3.99 -3.47 8.52
CA ARG A 60 -5.08 -2.74 7.87
C ARG A 60 -4.53 -1.42 7.34
N VAL A 61 -5.07 -0.95 6.22
CA VAL A 61 -4.74 0.36 5.65
C VAL A 61 -6.00 1.14 5.35
N THR A 62 -5.91 2.46 5.39
CA THR A 62 -7.00 3.35 4.95
C THR A 62 -7.28 3.13 3.47
N GLY A 63 -8.55 3.22 3.08
CA GLY A 63 -9.00 2.91 1.71
C GLY A 63 -9.41 1.46 1.48
N GLU A 64 -9.04 0.53 2.39
CA GLU A 64 -9.38 -0.89 2.30
C GLU A 64 -10.00 -1.42 3.62
N PRO A 65 -11.12 -0.84 4.11
CA PRO A 65 -11.64 -1.11 5.46
C PRO A 65 -12.08 -2.56 5.68
N ASN A 66 -12.42 -3.27 4.61
CA ASN A 66 -12.95 -4.64 4.66
C ASN A 66 -11.88 -5.72 4.45
N ARG A 67 -10.60 -5.34 4.35
CA ARG A 67 -9.49 -6.28 4.17
C ARG A 67 -8.54 -6.21 5.35
N VAL A 68 -8.05 -7.39 5.73
CA VAL A 68 -7.09 -7.57 6.81
C VAL A 68 -6.07 -8.58 6.33
N MET A 69 -4.80 -8.28 6.55
CA MET A 69 -3.73 -9.26 6.37
C MET A 69 -3.31 -9.74 7.76
N SER A 70 -3.57 -11.01 8.03
CA SER A 70 -3.16 -11.64 9.29
C SER A 70 -1.63 -11.78 9.38
N PRO A 71 -1.07 -11.92 10.59
CA PRO A 71 0.35 -12.19 10.80
C PRO A 71 0.90 -13.35 9.96
N ASP A 72 0.14 -14.44 9.79
CA ASP A 72 0.58 -15.61 9.02
C ASP A 72 0.60 -15.33 7.52
N THR A 73 -0.41 -14.62 7.00
CA THR A 73 -0.42 -14.16 5.61
C THR A 73 0.74 -13.19 5.35
N CYS A 74 1.02 -12.29 6.30
CA CYS A 74 2.14 -11.35 6.21
C CYS A 74 3.49 -12.09 6.08
N LYS A 75 3.74 -13.09 6.94
CA LYS A 75 4.96 -13.91 6.89
C LYS A 75 5.07 -14.71 5.60
N ALA A 76 3.96 -15.24 5.07
CA ALA A 76 3.94 -15.95 3.81
C ALA A 76 4.31 -15.03 2.62
N VAL A 77 3.69 -13.85 2.55
CA VAL A 77 4.01 -12.84 1.52
C VAL A 77 5.46 -12.37 1.63
N PHE A 78 5.96 -12.16 2.84
CA PHE A 78 7.37 -11.82 3.04
C PHE A 78 8.33 -12.92 2.58
N SER A 79 8.00 -14.18 2.86
CA SER A 79 8.80 -15.34 2.43
C SER A 79 8.85 -15.45 0.90
N ILE A 80 7.75 -15.15 0.22
CA ILE A 80 7.68 -15.05 -1.24
C ILE A 80 8.68 -13.99 -1.76
N PHE A 81 8.70 -12.78 -1.19
CA PHE A 81 9.62 -11.74 -1.61
C PHE A 81 11.09 -12.05 -1.29
N LEU A 82 11.36 -12.66 -0.13
CA LEU A 82 12.71 -13.12 0.22
C LEU A 82 13.22 -14.16 -0.76
N SER A 83 12.38 -15.14 -1.09
CA SER A 83 12.70 -16.18 -2.07
C SER A 83 13.01 -15.57 -3.43
N ALA A 84 12.10 -14.74 -3.97
CA ALA A 84 12.29 -14.06 -5.25
C ALA A 84 13.57 -13.21 -5.29
N ARG A 85 13.89 -12.52 -4.18
CA ARG A 85 15.15 -11.76 -4.08
C ARG A 85 16.37 -12.68 -4.10
N SER A 86 16.32 -13.80 -3.36
CA SER A 86 17.44 -14.73 -3.24
C SER A 86 17.75 -15.45 -4.56
N THR A 87 16.71 -15.75 -5.35
CA THR A 87 16.84 -16.44 -6.64
C THR A 87 17.05 -15.47 -7.81
N GLY A 88 16.81 -14.17 -7.60
CA GLY A 88 16.87 -13.17 -8.65
C GLY A 88 15.69 -13.23 -9.64
N GLU A 89 14.64 -13.97 -9.27
CA GLU A 89 13.41 -14.12 -10.04
C GLU A 89 12.63 -12.81 -10.13
N THR A 90 11.84 -12.69 -11.20
CA THR A 90 11.01 -11.51 -11.44
C THR A 90 9.63 -11.74 -10.86
N ILE A 91 9.15 -10.84 -10.00
CA ILE A 91 7.75 -10.84 -9.59
C ILE A 91 6.90 -10.42 -10.78
N ASN A 92 6.06 -11.31 -11.27
CA ASN A 92 5.17 -11.05 -12.40
C ASN A 92 4.05 -10.07 -12.00
N ARG A 93 3.58 -10.14 -10.75
CA ARG A 93 2.49 -9.31 -10.26
C ARG A 93 2.50 -9.11 -8.76
N VAL A 94 2.43 -7.86 -8.32
CA VAL A 94 2.00 -7.46 -6.97
C VAL A 94 0.84 -6.49 -7.11
N HIS A 95 -0.30 -6.81 -6.52
CA HIS A 95 -1.47 -5.92 -6.49
C HIS A 95 -1.47 -5.15 -5.17
N PHE A 96 -1.20 -3.85 -5.25
CA PHE A 96 -1.27 -2.90 -4.14
C PHE A 96 -2.61 -2.19 -4.09
N ASP A 97 -3.20 -2.09 -2.90
CA ASP A 97 -4.41 -1.32 -2.62
C ASP A 97 -4.22 -0.38 -1.42
N GLY A 98 -5.03 0.69 -1.36
CA GLY A 98 -5.09 1.63 -0.23
C GLY A 98 -4.96 3.10 -0.64
N ASP A 99 -5.25 4.01 0.28
CA ASP A 99 -5.24 5.45 0.02
C ASP A 99 -3.84 6.00 -0.29
N ASP A 100 -2.80 5.31 0.20
CA ASP A 100 -1.41 5.66 -0.05
C ASP A 100 -0.86 5.08 -1.37
N VAL A 101 -1.68 4.38 -2.17
CA VAL A 101 -1.28 3.81 -3.46
C VAL A 101 -1.38 4.85 -4.57
N PRO A 102 -0.27 5.16 -5.28
CA PRO A 102 -0.24 6.16 -6.35
C PRO A 102 -0.82 5.61 -7.66
N LYS A 103 -0.88 6.48 -8.68
CA LYS A 103 -1.35 6.12 -10.03
C LYS A 103 -0.40 5.21 -10.82
N ASN A 104 0.88 5.14 -10.45
CA ASN A 104 1.88 4.32 -11.14
C ASN A 104 3.01 3.89 -10.18
N CYS A 105 3.73 2.81 -10.53
CA CYS A 105 4.71 2.18 -9.65
C CYS A 105 5.91 3.08 -9.33
N SER A 106 6.25 4.03 -10.20
CA SER A 106 7.39 4.93 -10.03
C SER A 106 7.04 6.21 -9.25
N SER A 107 5.84 6.32 -8.68
CA SER A 107 5.36 7.51 -7.96
C SER A 107 4.99 7.22 -6.49
N PHE A 108 5.54 6.17 -5.88
CA PHE A 108 5.36 5.97 -4.43
C PHE A 108 6.10 7.04 -3.64
N GLU A 109 5.46 7.50 -2.57
CA GLU A 109 6.11 8.32 -1.55
C GLU A 109 6.82 7.43 -0.51
N SER A 110 7.78 7.99 0.20
CA SER A 110 8.48 7.26 1.27
C SER A 110 7.53 6.90 2.41
N TRP A 111 7.71 5.71 2.99
CA TRP A 111 7.05 5.29 4.24
C TRP A 111 5.52 5.13 4.15
N LYS A 112 5.00 4.96 2.95
CA LYS A 112 3.58 4.71 2.68
C LYS A 112 3.15 3.31 3.10
N ASN A 113 1.90 3.18 3.56
CA ASN A 113 1.32 1.92 3.99
C ASN A 113 0.39 1.40 2.91
N VAL A 114 0.67 0.21 2.37
CA VAL A 114 -0.15 -0.41 1.33
C VAL A 114 -0.70 -1.74 1.79
N PHE A 115 -1.79 -2.19 1.19
CA PHE A 115 -2.28 -3.55 1.31
C PHE A 115 -1.85 -4.35 0.07
N ILE A 116 -1.28 -5.53 0.26
CA ILE A 116 -1.02 -6.45 -0.84
C ILE A 116 -2.19 -7.43 -0.94
N ARG A 117 -2.97 -7.34 -2.02
CA ARG A 117 -4.10 -8.24 -2.27
C ARG A 117 -3.64 -9.64 -2.63
N TYR A 118 -2.62 -9.72 -3.49
CA TYR A 118 -1.93 -10.96 -3.85
C TYR A 118 -0.60 -10.66 -4.54
N VAL A 119 0.28 -11.66 -4.52
CA VAL A 119 1.57 -11.67 -5.21
C VAL A 119 1.67 -12.96 -6.04
N ASN A 120 2.25 -12.85 -7.24
CA ASN A 120 2.56 -13.97 -8.11
C ASN A 120 3.98 -13.78 -8.66
N TYR A 121 4.86 -14.76 -8.39
CA TYR A 121 6.23 -14.81 -8.89
C TYR A 121 6.57 -16.23 -9.33
#